data_AF-A0A967HQ19-F1
#
_entry.id   AF-A0A967HQ19-F1
#
_cell.length_a   1.000
_cell.length_b   1.000
_cell.length_c   1.000
_cell.angle_alpha   90.00
_cell.angle_beta   90.00
_cell.angle_gamma   90.00
#
_symmetry.space_group_name_H-M   'P 1'
#
loop_
_entity.id
_entity.type
_entity.pdbx_description
1 polymer ?
#
loop_
_entity_poly.entity_id
_entity_poly.type
_entity_poly.pdbx_seq_one_letter_code
_entity_poly.pdbx_strand_id
1 'polypeptide(L)'
;MSELRDGLAGELALTAEASGALTSVTARADARGTFPDVGDATLELAAAYRGDTLTIDTLGLRRLDGPGSVDGTGRLVLAPELSADADLAWSSLAWPLDSAAIASPEGRLEVTGRLEDFRTRATFAVRQPDRPLGRWTAEGAGGYSDGRLVVDDLVARSRGGARLSAVADIA
;
A
#
# COMPACT_ATOMS: atom_id res chain seq x y z
N MET A 1 21.03 -5.65 -15.75
CA MET A 1 21.52 -5.29 -14.41
C MET A 1 21.15 -3.83 -14.20
N SER A 2 19.94 -3.58 -13.68
CA SER A 2 19.37 -2.23 -13.56
C SER A 2 19.54 -1.78 -12.11
N GLU A 3 20.31 -0.70 -11.91
CA GLU A 3 20.51 -0.08 -10.59
C GLU A 3 19.25 0.68 -10.20
N LEU A 4 18.48 0.12 -9.28
CA LEU A 4 17.44 0.83 -8.50
C LEU A 4 18.16 1.69 -7.45
N ARG A 5 18.64 2.89 -7.83
CA ARG A 5 19.43 3.77 -6.95
C ARG A 5 18.84 5.14 -6.64
N ASP A 6 17.62 5.46 -7.06
CA ASP A 6 17.00 6.73 -6.68
C ASP A 6 16.04 6.55 -5.50
N GLY A 7 16.42 7.10 -4.33
CA GLY A 7 15.55 7.27 -3.17
C GLY A 7 16.00 6.64 -1.86
N LEU A 8 17.00 5.74 -1.87
CA LEU A 8 17.43 5.02 -0.66
C LEU A 8 18.57 5.76 0.04
N ALA A 9 18.31 6.31 1.24
CA ALA A 9 19.35 6.86 2.11
C ALA A 9 19.75 5.82 3.16
N GLY A 10 20.92 5.18 3.00
CA GLY A 10 21.44 4.20 3.96
C GLY A 10 21.88 2.88 3.32
N GLU A 11 22.40 1.96 4.14
CA GLU A 11 22.80 0.62 3.72
C GLU A 11 21.55 -0.27 3.66
N LEU A 12 21.04 -0.51 2.44
CA LEU A 12 19.96 -1.46 2.20
C LEU A 12 20.54 -2.87 2.08
N ALA A 13 20.20 -3.74 3.02
CA ALA A 13 20.42 -5.17 2.87
C ALA A 13 19.23 -5.77 2.12
N LEU A 14 19.45 -6.24 0.89
CA LEU A 14 18.43 -6.89 0.06
C LEU A 14 18.89 -8.31 -0.29
N THR A 15 18.07 -9.29 0.03
CA THR A 15 18.17 -10.64 -0.52
C THR A 15 16.99 -10.85 -1.43
N ALA A 16 17.24 -11.23 -2.68
CA ALA A 16 16.19 -11.51 -3.65
C ALA A 16 16.52 -12.78 -4.42
N GLU A 17 15.53 -13.65 -4.53
CA GLU A 17 15.63 -14.90 -5.26
C GLU A 17 14.47 -14.99 -6.25
N ALA A 18 14.78 -15.39 -7.47
CA ALA A 18 13.78 -15.65 -8.50
C ALA A 18 14.08 -17.00 -9.15
N SER A 19 13.05 -17.78 -9.39
CA SER A 19 13.16 -19.09 -10.04
C SER A 19 11.99 -19.35 -10.97
N GLY A 20 12.22 -20.20 -11.98
CA GLY A 20 11.21 -20.57 -12.97
C GLY A 20 11.58 -20.20 -14.40
N ALA A 21 10.59 -20.24 -15.29
CA ALA A 21 10.72 -19.86 -16.69
C ALA A 21 10.23 -18.43 -16.91
N LEU A 22 10.59 -17.78 -18.02
CA LEU A 22 10.16 -16.39 -18.30
C LEU A 22 8.64 -16.19 -18.31
N THR A 23 7.87 -17.26 -18.59
CA THR A 23 6.40 -17.25 -18.58
C THR A 23 5.78 -17.67 -17.24
N SER A 24 6.61 -18.13 -16.29
CA SER A 24 6.20 -18.54 -14.95
C SER A 24 7.38 -18.36 -13.99
N VAL A 25 7.41 -17.23 -13.29
CA VAL A 25 8.47 -16.88 -12.32
C VAL A 25 7.86 -16.85 -10.92
N THR A 26 8.57 -17.40 -9.94
CA THR A 26 8.32 -17.12 -8.53
C THR A 26 9.48 -16.32 -7.98
N ALA A 27 9.18 -15.27 -7.22
CA ALA A 27 10.15 -14.38 -6.62
C ALA A 27 9.90 -14.25 -5.12
N ARG A 28 10.98 -14.18 -4.36
CA ARG A 28 10.99 -13.78 -2.96
C ARG A 28 12.01 -12.69 -2.75
N ALA A 29 11.69 -11.73 -1.92
CA ALA A 29 12.62 -10.70 -1.51
C ALA A 29 12.44 -10.35 -0.05
N ASP A 30 13.56 -10.20 0.64
CA ASP A 30 13.66 -9.69 1.99
C ASP A 30 14.58 -8.49 1.96
N ALA A 31 14.11 -7.35 2.48
CA ALA A 31 14.90 -6.15 2.56
C ALA A 31 14.89 -5.57 3.97
N ARG A 32 16.00 -4.95 4.36
CA ARG A 32 16.15 -4.23 5.63
C ARG A 32 16.92 -2.94 5.37
N GLY A 33 16.39 -1.82 5.82
CA GLY A 33 17.05 -0.53 5.69
C GLY A 33 16.11 0.63 5.98
N THR A 34 16.55 1.82 5.63
CA THR A 34 15.76 3.06 5.76
C THR A 34 14.99 3.31 4.46
N PHE A 35 13.67 3.38 4.55
CA PHE A 35 12.77 3.65 3.43
C PHE A 35 12.26 5.10 3.51
N PRO A 36 12.12 5.80 2.37
CA PRO A 36 11.45 7.11 2.33
C PRO A 36 10.09 7.05 3.02
N ASP A 37 9.76 8.08 3.80
CA ASP A 37 8.47 8.26 4.48
C ASP A 37 8.05 7.19 5.50
N VAL A 38 8.77 6.07 5.60
CA VAL A 38 8.52 4.95 6.53
C VAL A 38 9.61 4.85 7.60
N GLY A 39 10.83 5.29 7.30
CA GLY A 39 11.99 5.17 8.20
C GLY A 39 12.59 3.77 8.17
N ASP A 40 13.23 3.38 9.28
CA ASP A 40 13.88 2.08 9.39
C ASP A 40 12.85 0.95 9.43
N ALA A 41 12.90 0.06 8.45
CA ALA A 41 11.93 -1.02 8.30
C ALA A 41 12.55 -2.30 7.72
N THR A 42 11.77 -3.38 7.79
CA THR A 42 11.97 -4.61 7.02
C THR A 42 10.80 -4.80 6.06
N LEU A 43 11.12 -5.29 4.87
CA LEU A 43 10.20 -5.66 3.83
C LEU A 43 10.33 -7.17 3.55
N GLU A 44 9.20 -7.85 3.47
CA GLU A 44 9.05 -9.22 2.98
C GLU A 44 8.13 -9.19 1.76
N LEU A 45 8.53 -9.82 0.67
CA LEU A 45 7.75 -9.94 -0.56
C LEU A 45 7.81 -11.37 -1.07
N ALA A 46 6.64 -11.95 -1.32
CA ALA A 46 6.51 -13.19 -2.09
C ALA A 46 5.55 -12.96 -3.24
N ALA A 47 5.99 -13.24 -4.46
CA ALA A 47 5.20 -13.01 -5.66
C ALA A 47 5.40 -14.11 -6.70
N ALA A 48 4.36 -14.31 -7.52
CA ALA A 48 4.38 -15.26 -8.63
C ALA A 48 3.83 -14.59 -9.89
N TYR A 49 4.60 -14.64 -10.96
CA TYR A 49 4.19 -14.25 -12.30
C TYR A 49 3.86 -15.50 -13.11
N ARG A 50 2.69 -15.55 -13.76
CA ARG A 50 2.33 -16.64 -14.69
C ARG A 50 1.42 -16.13 -15.80
N GLY A 51 1.83 -16.36 -17.06
CA GLY A 51 1.12 -15.82 -18.22
C GLY A 51 1.18 -14.30 -18.18
N ASP A 52 0.03 -13.64 -17.96
CA ASP A 52 -0.09 -12.19 -17.79
C ASP A 52 -0.53 -11.79 -16.37
N THR A 53 -0.45 -12.70 -15.40
CA THR A 53 -0.89 -12.45 -14.02
C THR A 53 0.30 -12.41 -13.07
N LEU A 54 0.46 -11.32 -12.34
CA LEU A 54 1.32 -11.20 -11.18
C LEU A 54 0.47 -11.35 -9.91
N THR A 55 0.77 -12.33 -9.09
CA THR A 55 0.18 -12.51 -7.75
C THR A 55 1.20 -12.08 -6.72
N ILE A 56 0.77 -11.29 -5.76
CA ILE A 56 1.52 -10.94 -4.55
C ILE A 56 0.89 -11.77 -3.43
N ASP A 57 1.58 -12.86 -3.07
CA ASP A 57 1.14 -13.78 -2.02
C ASP A 57 1.38 -13.18 -0.63
N THR A 58 2.49 -12.43 -0.50
CA THR A 58 2.86 -11.71 0.71
C THR A 58 3.48 -10.37 0.35
N LEU A 59 2.98 -9.30 0.97
CA LEU A 59 3.68 -8.04 1.12
C LEU A 59 3.67 -7.70 2.61
N GLY A 60 4.82 -7.79 3.28
CA GLY A 60 4.96 -7.45 4.69
C GLY A 60 5.91 -6.29 4.86
N LEU A 61 5.47 -5.21 5.49
CA LEU A 61 6.32 -4.10 5.91
C LEU A 61 6.22 -3.97 7.42
N ARG A 62 7.36 -3.90 8.10
CA ARG A 62 7.44 -3.79 9.56
C ARG A 62 8.47 -2.72 9.93
N ARG A 63 8.07 -1.75 10.76
CA ARG A 63 9.01 -0.78 11.32
C ARG A 63 9.95 -1.45 12.31
N LEU A 64 11.18 -0.94 12.36
CA LEU A 64 12.20 -1.39 13.31
C LEU A 64 12.21 -0.57 14.60
N ASP A 65 11.76 0.68 14.51
CA ASP A 65 11.72 1.67 15.56
C ASP A 65 10.32 1.83 16.18
N GLY A 66 9.37 0.95 15.86
CA GLY A 66 8.03 1.00 16.40
C GLY A 66 7.12 -0.15 15.98
N PRO A 67 5.88 -0.19 16.50
CA PRO A 67 4.92 -1.27 16.23
C PRO A 67 4.24 -1.18 14.85
N GLY A 68 4.57 -0.17 14.04
CA GLY A 68 3.93 0.09 12.75
C GLY A 68 4.15 -1.04 11.77
N SER A 69 3.08 -1.51 11.13
CA SER A 69 3.13 -2.60 10.18
C SER A 69 2.06 -2.48 9.09
N VAL A 70 2.39 -3.00 7.91
CA VAL A 70 1.48 -3.16 6.78
C VAL A 70 1.64 -4.58 6.24
N ASP A 71 0.52 -5.24 5.99
CA ASP A 71 0.44 -6.53 5.33
C ASP A 71 -0.43 -6.39 4.10
N GLY A 72 -0.14 -7.12 3.04
CA GLY A 72 -0.97 -7.11 1.87
C GLY A 72 -0.82 -8.32 0.97
N THR A 73 -1.82 -8.48 0.13
CA THR A 73 -1.85 -9.45 -0.96
C THR A 73 -2.45 -8.77 -2.18
N GLY A 74 -2.22 -9.35 -3.35
CA GLY A 74 -2.85 -8.82 -4.53
C GLY A 74 -2.68 -9.66 -5.77
N ARG A 75 -3.44 -9.30 -6.79
CA ARG A 75 -3.40 -9.89 -8.11
C ARG A 75 -3.47 -8.76 -9.13
N LEU A 76 -2.46 -8.71 -9.99
CA LEU A 76 -2.40 -7.81 -11.13
C LEU A 76 -2.50 -8.62 -12.41
N VAL A 77 -3.41 -8.24 -13.29
CA VAL A 77 -3.46 -8.75 -14.67
C VAL A 77 -2.84 -7.68 -15.55
N LEU A 78 -1.76 -8.00 -16.26
CA LEU A 78 -0.93 -7.03 -16.97
C LEU A 78 -1.37 -6.77 -18.41
N ALA A 79 -2.11 -7.70 -19.02
CA ALA A 79 -2.57 -7.62 -20.39
C ALA A 79 -3.96 -8.27 -20.56
N PRO A 80 -4.79 -7.79 -21.51
CA PRO A 80 -4.55 -6.65 -22.40
C PRO A 80 -4.69 -5.27 -21.71
N GLU A 81 -5.35 -5.22 -20.56
CA GLU A 81 -5.57 -4.00 -19.78
C GLU A 81 -5.12 -4.27 -18.34
N LEU A 82 -4.44 -3.31 -17.73
CA LEU A 82 -3.92 -3.46 -16.37
C LEU A 82 -5.07 -3.39 -15.37
N SER A 83 -5.31 -4.47 -14.62
CA SER A 83 -6.27 -4.52 -13.53
C SER A 83 -5.64 -5.03 -12.25
N ALA A 84 -6.15 -4.56 -11.11
CA ALA A 84 -5.65 -4.94 -9.79
C ALA A 84 -6.80 -5.32 -8.87
N ASP A 85 -6.62 -6.42 -8.14
CA ASP A 85 -7.34 -6.73 -6.92
C ASP A 85 -6.30 -6.77 -5.80
N ALA A 86 -6.41 -5.90 -4.80
CA ALA A 86 -5.45 -5.82 -3.71
C ALA A 86 -6.16 -5.70 -2.37
N ASP A 87 -5.58 -6.35 -1.37
CA ASP A 87 -5.98 -6.23 0.01
C ASP A 87 -4.78 -5.79 0.83
N LEU A 88 -4.94 -4.73 1.61
CA LEU A 88 -3.91 -4.17 2.48
C LEU A 88 -4.50 -4.02 3.87
N ALA A 89 -3.84 -4.56 4.88
CA ALA A 89 -4.14 -4.34 6.29
C ALA A 89 -2.96 -3.64 6.94
N TRP A 90 -3.24 -2.76 7.91
CA TRP A 90 -2.18 -2.12 8.66
C TRP A 90 -2.50 -2.09 10.15
N SER A 91 -1.44 -1.97 10.94
CA SER A 91 -1.54 -1.71 12.38
C SER A 91 -0.51 -0.68 12.83
N SER A 92 -0.93 0.14 13.80
CA SER A 92 -0.11 1.19 14.43
C SER A 92 0.56 2.16 13.45
N LEU A 93 -0.13 2.56 12.39
CA LEU A 93 0.36 3.61 11.49
C LEU A 93 0.25 4.98 12.15
N ALA A 94 1.25 5.82 11.93
CA ALA A 94 1.31 7.16 12.47
C ALA A 94 1.97 8.09 11.46
N TRP A 95 1.45 9.31 11.32
CA TRP A 95 1.95 10.29 10.38
C TRP A 95 1.91 11.72 10.97
N PRO A 96 2.95 12.55 10.72
CA PRO A 96 4.30 12.16 10.31
C PRO A 96 4.95 11.22 11.33
N LEU A 97 5.98 10.47 10.94
CA LEU A 97 6.56 9.43 11.80
C LEU A 97 7.12 9.97 13.13
N ASP A 98 7.85 11.09 13.07
CA ASP A 98 8.55 11.66 14.23
C ASP A 98 7.64 12.50 15.15
N SER A 99 6.48 12.91 14.63
CA SER A 99 5.60 13.89 15.27
C SER A 99 4.14 13.57 15.00
N ALA A 100 3.77 12.30 15.18
CA ALA A 100 2.47 11.73 14.85
C ALA A 100 1.29 12.67 15.20
N ALA A 101 0.82 13.41 14.18
CA ALA A 101 -0.32 14.30 14.31
C ALA A 101 -1.63 13.53 14.15
N ILE A 102 -1.58 12.45 13.36
CA ILE A 102 -2.66 11.51 13.15
C ILE A 102 -2.10 10.09 13.21
N ALA A 103 -2.85 9.20 13.84
CA ALA A 103 -2.50 7.79 13.88
C ALA A 103 -3.71 6.94 13.55
N SER A 104 -3.45 5.83 12.87
CA SER A 104 -4.39 4.76 12.63
C SER A 104 -3.92 3.49 13.33
N PRO A 105 -4.52 3.15 14.48
CA PRO A 105 -4.18 1.93 15.21
C PRO A 105 -4.37 0.66 14.37
N GLU A 106 -5.37 0.67 13.49
CA GLU A 106 -5.66 -0.43 12.57
C GLU A 106 -6.51 0.07 11.40
N GLY A 107 -6.38 -0.62 10.28
CA GLY A 107 -7.27 -0.47 9.16
C GLY A 107 -7.02 -1.49 8.07
N ARG A 108 -7.90 -1.47 7.07
CA ARG A 108 -7.84 -2.31 5.89
C ARG A 108 -8.30 -1.51 4.68
N LEU A 109 -7.67 -1.73 3.54
CA LEU A 109 -7.96 -1.13 2.24
C LEU A 109 -8.09 -2.26 1.23
N GLU A 110 -9.21 -2.26 0.53
CA GLU A 110 -9.48 -3.10 -0.64
C GLU A 110 -9.45 -2.21 -1.88
N VAL A 111 -8.74 -2.65 -2.92
CA VAL A 111 -8.69 -1.99 -4.23
C VAL A 111 -9.08 -3.03 -5.28
N THR A 112 -9.98 -2.67 -6.18
CA THR A 112 -10.47 -3.57 -7.24
C THR A 112 -10.72 -2.80 -8.52
N GLY A 113 -10.48 -3.41 -9.67
CA GLY A 113 -10.86 -2.86 -10.97
C GLY A 113 -9.67 -2.62 -11.90
N ARG A 114 -9.92 -1.88 -12.97
CA ARG A 114 -8.86 -1.50 -13.91
C ARG A 114 -8.08 -0.34 -13.34
N LEU A 115 -6.80 -0.22 -13.70
CA LEU A 115 -5.99 0.87 -13.21
C LEU A 115 -6.55 2.25 -13.67
N GLU A 116 -7.18 2.30 -14.84
CA GLU A 116 -7.88 3.49 -15.38
C GLU A 116 -9.25 3.77 -14.73
N ASP A 117 -9.86 2.79 -14.03
CA ASP A 117 -11.17 2.88 -13.37
C ASP A 117 -11.20 1.89 -12.20
N PHE A 118 -10.54 2.28 -11.11
CA PHE A 118 -10.46 1.48 -9.89
C PHE A 118 -11.48 1.96 -8.87
N ARG A 119 -11.86 1.05 -7.98
CA ARG A 119 -12.62 1.35 -6.78
C ARG A 119 -11.84 0.95 -5.55
N THR A 120 -12.07 1.70 -4.48
CA THR A 120 -11.47 1.46 -3.18
C THR A 120 -12.51 1.42 -2.08
N ARG A 121 -12.25 0.58 -1.08
CA ARG A 121 -12.97 0.58 0.19
C ARG A 121 -11.96 0.47 1.31
N ALA A 122 -11.94 1.44 2.21
CA ALA A 122 -11.11 1.40 3.40
C ALA A 122 -11.98 1.42 4.67
N THR A 123 -11.59 0.63 5.68
CA THR A 123 -12.15 0.74 7.03
C THR A 123 -11.00 0.89 8.01
N PHE A 124 -11.04 1.94 8.84
CA PHE A 124 -9.90 2.27 9.69
C PHE A 124 -10.31 3.02 10.95
N ALA A 125 -9.52 2.86 12.01
CA ALA A 125 -9.61 3.70 13.19
C ALA A 125 -8.69 4.90 13.05
N VAL A 126 -9.12 6.06 13.54
CA VAL A 126 -8.31 7.29 13.56
C VAL A 126 -8.23 7.84 14.97
N ARG A 127 -7.06 8.34 15.36
CA ARG A 127 -6.85 9.12 16.57
C ARG A 127 -5.84 10.24 16.34
N GLN A 128 -5.96 11.29 17.13
CA GLN A 128 -4.89 12.24 17.42
C GLN A 128 -4.21 11.82 18.74
N PRO A 129 -3.02 12.37 19.08
CA PRO A 129 -2.30 12.00 20.31
C PRO A 129 -3.19 11.92 21.55
N ASP A 130 -4.06 12.91 21.75
CA ASP A 130 -4.89 13.03 22.94
C ASP A 130 -6.38 12.75 22.71
N ARG A 131 -6.78 12.29 21.51
CA ARG A 131 -8.21 12.18 21.17
C ARG A 131 -8.51 11.07 20.15
N PRO A 132 -9.37 10.08 20.47
CA PRO A 132 -9.90 9.18 19.46
C PRO A 132 -10.87 9.93 18.52
N LEU A 133 -10.71 9.72 17.22
CA LEU A 133 -11.61 10.25 16.17
C LEU A 133 -12.58 9.18 15.64
N GLY A 134 -12.53 7.98 16.21
CA GLY A 134 -13.47 6.89 15.94
C GLY A 134 -13.10 6.03 14.73
N ARG A 135 -14.04 5.16 14.34
CA ARG A 135 -13.92 4.32 13.15
C ARG A 135 -14.59 4.98 11.95
N TRP A 136 -13.91 4.85 10.82
CA TRP A 136 -14.29 5.42 9.54
C TRP A 136 -14.36 4.33 8.49
N THR A 137 -15.31 4.50 7.56
CA THR A 137 -15.35 3.77 6.30
C THR A 137 -15.20 4.80 5.18
N ALA A 138 -14.18 4.63 4.34
CA ALA A 138 -14.00 5.42 3.13
C ALA A 138 -14.29 4.55 1.91
N GLU A 139 -14.96 5.13 0.93
CA GLU A 139 -15.19 4.55 -0.38
C GLU A 139 -14.72 5.56 -1.40
N GLY A 140 -14.04 5.10 -2.44
CA GLY A 140 -13.59 5.99 -3.50
C GLY A 140 -13.50 5.31 -4.86
N ALA A 141 -13.44 6.14 -5.88
CA ALA A 141 -13.23 5.73 -7.26
C ALA A 141 -12.23 6.68 -7.92
N GLY A 142 -11.54 6.19 -8.94
CA GLY A 142 -10.55 6.98 -9.64
C GLY A 142 -9.88 6.20 -10.75
N GLY A 143 -8.85 6.81 -11.32
CA GLY A 143 -8.06 6.22 -12.37
C GLY A 143 -6.61 6.66 -12.26
N TYR A 144 -5.72 5.85 -12.81
CA TYR A 144 -4.34 6.22 -13.03
C TYR A 144 -4.05 6.22 -14.53
N SER A 145 -3.70 7.40 -15.03
CA SER A 145 -3.47 7.67 -16.45
C SER A 145 -2.37 8.71 -16.58
N ASP A 146 -1.53 8.58 -17.61
CA ASP A 146 -0.44 9.52 -17.90
C ASP A 146 0.48 9.80 -16.70
N GLY A 147 0.73 8.77 -15.88
CA GLY A 147 1.59 8.87 -14.71
C GLY A 147 0.93 9.45 -13.46
N ARG A 148 -0.35 9.85 -13.54
CA ARG A 148 -1.06 10.58 -12.48
C ARG A 148 -2.15 9.73 -11.87
N LEU A 149 -2.33 9.86 -10.55
CA LEU A 149 -3.45 9.28 -9.83
C LEU A 149 -4.56 10.33 -9.67
N VAL A 150 -5.72 10.07 -10.27
CA VAL A 150 -6.93 10.86 -10.12
C VAL A 150 -7.89 10.11 -9.20
N VAL A 151 -8.39 10.79 -8.18
CA VAL A 151 -9.45 10.31 -7.30
C VAL A 151 -10.68 11.17 -7.57
N ASP A 152 -11.63 10.60 -8.31
CA ASP A 152 -12.84 11.29 -8.78
C ASP A 152 -13.84 11.55 -7.65
N ASP A 153 -13.93 10.61 -6.72
CA ASP A 153 -14.73 10.72 -5.51
C ASP A 153 -14.07 9.93 -4.40
N LEU A 154 -13.98 10.53 -3.21
CA LEU A 154 -13.63 9.87 -1.98
C LEU A 154 -14.61 10.34 -0.91
N VAL A 155 -15.42 9.42 -0.40
CA VAL A 155 -16.37 9.68 0.68
C VAL A 155 -16.00 8.86 1.90
N ALA A 156 -15.63 9.55 2.98
CA ALA A 156 -15.39 8.93 4.28
C ALA A 156 -16.54 9.23 5.23
N ARG A 157 -17.03 8.20 5.93
CA ARG A 157 -18.13 8.30 6.90
C ARG A 157 -17.65 7.74 8.23
N SER A 158 -17.87 8.49 9.31
CA SER A 158 -17.63 8.01 10.66
C SER A 158 -18.88 7.34 11.22
N ARG A 159 -18.68 6.41 12.15
CA ARG A 159 -19.81 5.80 12.89
C ARG A 159 -20.64 6.85 13.66
N GLY A 160 -20.03 7.98 14.02
CA GLY A 160 -20.70 9.10 14.70
C GLY A 160 -21.51 10.01 13.77
N GLY A 161 -21.66 9.66 12.49
CA GLY A 161 -22.44 10.43 11.51
C GLY A 161 -21.65 11.56 10.82
N ALA A 162 -20.36 11.71 11.11
CA ALA A 162 -19.52 12.66 10.38
C ALA A 162 -19.30 12.16 8.95
N ARG A 163 -19.25 13.09 7.99
CA ARG A 163 -18.95 12.81 6.60
C ARG A 163 -17.86 13.75 6.11
N LEU A 164 -16.90 13.18 5.41
CA LEU A 164 -15.87 13.90 4.66
C LEU A 164 -16.00 13.48 3.19
N SER A 165 -15.75 14.43 2.29
CA SER A 165 -15.71 14.17 0.87
C SER A 165 -14.54 14.94 0.27
N ALA A 166 -13.78 14.28 -0.61
CA ALA A 166 -12.59 14.83 -1.21
C ALA A 166 -12.46 14.34 -2.65
N VAL A 167 -11.76 15.14 -3.45
CA VAL A 167 -11.24 14.78 -4.77
C VAL A 167 -9.76 15.10 -4.77
N ALA A 168 -8.96 14.34 -5.49
CA ALA A 168 -7.52 14.56 -5.54
C ALA A 168 -6.98 14.27 -6.94
N ASP A 169 -5.98 15.06 -7.33
CA ASP A 169 -5.17 14.83 -8.52
C ASP A 169 -3.71 14.88 -8.06
N ILE A 170 -3.05 13.73 -8.09
CA ILE A 170 -1.72 13.52 -7.53
C ILE A 170 -0.79 13.19 -8.69
N ALA A 171 0.24 14.04 -8.85
CA ALA A 171 1.27 13.98 -9.87
C ALA A 171 2.55 13.32 -9.37
#